data_AF-M7MHU5-F1
#
_entry.id   AF-M7MHU5-F1
#
_cell.length_a   1.000
_cell.length_b   1.000
_cell.length_c   1.000
_cell.angle_alpha   90.00
_cell.angle_beta   90.00
_cell.angle_gamma   90.00
#
_symmetry.space_group_name_H-M   'P 1'
#
loop_
_entity.id
_entity.type
_entity.pdbx_description
1 polymer ?
#
loop_
_entity_poly.entity_id
_entity_poly.type
_entity_poly.pdbx_seq_one_letter_code
_entity_poly.pdbx_strand_id
1 'polypeptide(L)'
;MMSKTLLKFSIIALCFTLFNCKNESASFTNYKYADKENILVCDNLDTKLYFEALLSFEDDITNKYNPQNKDLRRSYSFFTRDAIANRVNYQDIVSPHTMEVFEALKQDKDLWNADNSINYNADIFKCVSSNFKNKDLQTTFNALVSTNSMRPDLFGAPLIKHVKNAHDDRYMAAYIALDLFYARLFQVDPTTVTEKPETDKANTNKAVKGTPQNVILNSEKKG
;
A
#
# COMPACT_ATOMS: atom_id res chain seq x y z
N MET A 1 -65.96 -9.75 -10.89
CA MET A 1 -65.61 -8.40 -10.38
C MET A 1 -64.33 -8.53 -9.55
N MET A 2 -63.22 -8.78 -10.23
CA MET A 2 -61.92 -9.08 -9.62
C MET A 2 -60.88 -8.53 -10.59
N SER A 3 -59.75 -8.02 -10.09
CA SER A 3 -58.66 -7.41 -10.88
C SER A 3 -58.73 -5.89 -11.12
N LYS A 4 -58.98 -5.10 -10.07
CA LYS A 4 -58.40 -3.72 -10.01
C LYS A 4 -57.41 -3.57 -8.85
N THR A 5 -57.58 -4.36 -7.78
CA THR A 5 -56.67 -4.44 -6.64
C THR A 5 -55.43 -5.29 -6.93
N LEU A 6 -55.54 -6.36 -7.73
CA LEU A 6 -54.40 -7.21 -8.12
C LEU A 6 -53.37 -6.48 -8.99
N LEU A 7 -53.81 -5.61 -9.89
CA LEU A 7 -52.93 -4.80 -10.74
C LEU A 7 -52.09 -3.80 -9.92
N LYS A 8 -52.68 -3.24 -8.84
CA LYS A 8 -52.01 -2.27 -7.96
C LYS A 8 -50.92 -2.90 -7.10
N PHE A 9 -51.13 -4.13 -6.60
CA PHE A 9 -50.10 -4.85 -5.84
C PHE A 9 -48.91 -5.30 -6.71
N SER A 10 -49.14 -5.59 -8.00
CA SER A 10 -48.07 -5.96 -8.93
C SER A 10 -47.11 -4.80 -9.24
N ILE A 11 -47.62 -3.57 -9.27
CA ILE A 11 -46.79 -2.36 -9.50
C ILE A 11 -45.93 -2.03 -8.27
N ILE A 12 -46.45 -2.20 -7.06
CA ILE A 12 -45.70 -1.92 -5.82
C ILE A 12 -44.57 -2.95 -5.62
N ALA A 13 -44.79 -4.22 -5.97
CA ALA A 13 -43.76 -5.26 -5.90
C ALA A 13 -42.59 -5.02 -6.88
N LEU A 14 -42.85 -4.43 -8.06
CA LEU A 14 -41.83 -4.10 -9.06
C LEU A 14 -40.98 -2.88 -8.65
N CYS A 15 -41.51 -1.98 -7.82
CA CYS A 15 -40.74 -0.84 -7.30
C CYS A 15 -39.72 -1.26 -6.22
N PHE A 16 -39.97 -2.32 -5.44
CA PHE A 16 -39.03 -2.77 -4.41
C PHE A 16 -37.78 -3.46 -4.96
N THR A 17 -37.82 -4.00 -6.19
CA THR A 17 -36.63 -4.61 -6.82
C THR A 17 -35.66 -3.58 -7.41
N LEU A 18 -36.06 -2.31 -7.54
CA LEU A 18 -35.22 -1.24 -8.11
C LEU A 18 -34.46 -0.43 -7.05
N PHE A 19 -34.67 -0.68 -5.75
CA PHE A 19 -33.93 -0.02 -4.67
C PHE A 19 -32.63 -0.73 -4.25
N ASN A 20 -32.23 -1.81 -4.94
CA ASN A 20 -30.92 -2.43 -4.77
C ASN A 20 -29.86 -1.86 -5.74
N CYS A 21 -29.93 -0.57 -6.05
CA CYS A 21 -28.76 0.16 -6.53
C CYS A 21 -27.74 0.26 -5.38
N LYS A 22 -27.01 -0.83 -5.11
CA LYS A 22 -25.62 -0.67 -4.65
C LYS A 22 -24.96 0.14 -5.76
N ASN A 23 -24.59 1.38 -5.45
CA ASN A 23 -23.89 2.26 -6.36
C ASN A 23 -22.85 1.43 -7.12
N GLU A 24 -23.00 1.29 -8.44
CA GLU A 24 -21.94 0.80 -9.30
C GLU A 24 -20.82 1.85 -9.26
N SER A 25 -20.03 1.83 -8.20
CA SER A 25 -18.68 2.35 -8.23
C SER A 25 -17.99 1.60 -9.37
N ALA A 26 -17.46 2.34 -10.34
CA ALA A 26 -16.70 1.76 -11.46
C ALA A 26 -15.80 0.66 -10.91
N SER A 27 -16.13 -0.61 -11.22
CA SER A 27 -15.41 -1.74 -10.65
C SER A 27 -13.99 -1.67 -11.18
N PHE A 28 -13.01 -1.45 -10.30
CA PHE A 28 -11.61 -1.55 -10.68
C PHE A 28 -11.38 -2.93 -11.32
N THR A 29 -10.81 -2.98 -12.51
CA THR A 29 -10.64 -4.23 -13.29
C THR A 29 -9.19 -4.66 -13.45
N ASN A 30 -8.25 -3.72 -13.35
CA ASN A 30 -6.84 -3.96 -13.59
C ASN A 30 -6.15 -4.54 -12.35
N TYR A 31 -6.51 -5.75 -11.91
CA TYR A 31 -5.85 -6.40 -10.78
C TYR A 31 -4.54 -7.08 -11.22
N LYS A 32 -3.39 -6.42 -11.05
CA LYS A 32 -2.07 -6.92 -11.44
C LYS A 32 -1.66 -8.15 -10.63
N TYR A 33 -2.18 -8.29 -9.40
CA TYR A 33 -1.85 -9.38 -8.50
C TYR A 33 -3.02 -10.33 -8.22
N ALA A 34 -3.95 -10.46 -9.17
CA ALA A 34 -5.13 -11.33 -9.04
C ALA A 34 -4.81 -12.82 -8.84
N ASP A 35 -3.59 -13.24 -9.18
CA ASP A 35 -3.08 -14.60 -8.99
C ASP A 35 -2.59 -14.89 -7.56
N LYS A 36 -2.43 -13.86 -6.73
CA LYS A 36 -2.02 -14.00 -5.33
C LYS A 36 -3.22 -14.23 -4.42
N GLU A 37 -3.05 -15.12 -3.46
CA GLU A 37 -4.05 -15.37 -2.43
C GLU A 37 -4.26 -14.10 -1.59
N ASN A 38 -5.51 -13.64 -1.50
CA ASN A 38 -5.87 -12.51 -0.66
C ASN A 38 -5.90 -12.93 0.81
N ILE A 39 -4.87 -12.50 1.52
CA ILE A 39 -4.67 -12.79 2.96
C ILE A 39 -5.24 -11.73 3.88
N LEU A 40 -5.82 -10.64 3.35
CA LEU A 40 -6.58 -9.67 4.13
C LEU A 40 -8.02 -10.16 4.28
N VAL A 41 -8.27 -10.96 5.32
CA VAL A 41 -9.61 -11.47 5.61
C VAL A 41 -10.33 -10.53 6.58
N CYS A 42 -11.46 -9.98 6.15
CA CYS A 42 -12.32 -9.08 6.92
C CYS A 42 -13.78 -9.50 6.76
N ASP A 43 -14.51 -9.64 7.87
CA ASP A 43 -15.91 -10.06 7.81
C ASP A 43 -16.77 -9.02 7.07
N ASN A 44 -17.55 -9.48 6.09
CA ASN A 44 -18.49 -8.67 5.31
C ASN A 44 -17.87 -7.49 4.52
N LEU A 45 -16.56 -7.51 4.26
CA LEU A 45 -15.86 -6.51 3.48
C LEU A 45 -15.13 -7.16 2.30
N ASP A 46 -15.33 -6.65 1.09
CA ASP A 46 -14.52 -7.05 -0.06
C ASP A 46 -13.15 -6.37 0.03
N THR A 47 -12.13 -7.17 0.35
CA THR A 47 -10.76 -6.68 0.55
C THR A 47 -9.91 -6.73 -0.71
N LYS A 48 -10.48 -7.09 -1.88
CA LYS A 48 -9.70 -7.30 -3.11
C LYS A 48 -8.93 -6.05 -3.54
N LEU A 49 -9.58 -4.88 -3.55
CA LEU A 49 -8.93 -3.60 -3.88
C LEU A 49 -7.87 -3.20 -2.85
N TYR A 50 -8.14 -3.44 -1.56
CA TYR A 50 -7.19 -3.16 -0.48
C TYR A 50 -5.95 -4.05 -0.54
N PHE A 51 -6.12 -5.31 -0.96
CA PHE A 51 -5.01 -6.22 -1.16
C PHE A 51 -4.19 -5.87 -2.39
N GLU A 52 -4.83 -5.46 -3.49
CA GLU A 52 -4.16 -4.91 -4.66
C GLU A 52 -3.33 -3.67 -4.29
N ALA A 53 -3.91 -2.76 -3.51
CA ALA A 53 -3.24 -1.57 -2.99
C ALA A 53 -2.01 -1.92 -2.15
N LEU A 54 -2.14 -2.88 -1.22
CA LEU A 54 -1.02 -3.36 -0.44
C LEU A 54 0.13 -3.87 -1.33
N LEU A 55 -0.18 -4.71 -2.31
CA LEU A 55 0.84 -5.32 -3.16
C LEU A 55 1.48 -4.32 -4.13
N SER A 56 0.71 -3.38 -4.68
CA SER A 56 1.22 -2.29 -5.53
C SER A 56 2.18 -1.40 -4.74
N PHE A 57 1.82 -1.06 -3.50
CA PHE A 57 2.70 -0.35 -2.58
C PHE A 57 4.00 -1.13 -2.30
N GLU A 58 3.93 -2.43 -2.03
CA GLU A 58 5.10 -3.27 -1.76
C GLU A 58 6.06 -3.34 -2.97
N ASP A 59 5.53 -3.43 -4.18
CA ASP A 59 6.30 -3.36 -5.42
C ASP A 59 7.04 -2.02 -5.52
N ASP A 60 6.33 -0.90 -5.36
CA ASP A 60 6.91 0.44 -5.44
C ASP A 60 8.01 0.68 -4.39
N ILE A 61 7.79 0.30 -3.12
CA ILE A 61 8.82 0.53 -2.09
C ILE A 61 10.02 -0.40 -2.25
N THR A 62 9.83 -1.63 -2.74
CA THR A 62 10.98 -2.52 -3.00
C THR A 62 11.79 -2.06 -4.20
N ASN A 63 11.12 -1.51 -5.21
CA ASN A 63 11.77 -0.87 -6.36
C ASN A 63 12.56 0.39 -5.94
N LYS A 64 12.02 1.22 -5.05
CA LYS A 64 12.71 2.43 -4.56
C LYS A 64 13.84 2.15 -3.58
N TYR A 65 13.57 1.42 -2.50
CA TYR A 65 14.46 1.33 -1.34
C TYR A 65 15.42 0.16 -1.39
N ASN A 66 15.15 -0.85 -2.23
CA ASN A 66 16.03 -1.99 -2.38
C ASN A 66 15.97 -2.62 -3.78
N PRO A 67 16.29 -1.86 -4.84
CA PRO A 67 16.13 -2.30 -6.23
C PRO A 67 16.87 -3.60 -6.57
N GLN A 68 18.01 -3.87 -5.91
CA GLN A 68 18.87 -5.02 -6.22
C GLN A 68 18.39 -6.33 -5.58
N ASN A 69 18.08 -6.31 -4.28
CA ASN A 69 17.74 -7.52 -3.54
C ASN A 69 16.23 -7.70 -3.36
N LYS A 70 15.44 -6.63 -3.54
CA LYS A 70 13.98 -6.59 -3.29
C LYS A 70 13.60 -7.12 -1.90
N ASP A 71 14.46 -6.96 -0.88
CA ASP A 71 14.13 -7.33 0.51
C ASP A 71 13.03 -6.39 1.02
N LEU A 72 11.83 -6.94 1.14
CA LEU A 72 10.61 -6.27 1.53
C LEU A 72 10.67 -5.76 2.98
N ARG A 73 11.20 -6.55 3.91
CA ARG A 73 11.38 -6.14 5.31
C ARG A 73 12.26 -4.89 5.41
N ARG A 74 13.35 -4.85 4.65
CA ARG A 74 14.24 -3.68 4.58
C ARG A 74 13.52 -2.48 3.98
N SER A 75 12.75 -2.69 2.92
CA SER A 75 12.00 -1.65 2.22
C SER A 75 10.95 -1.00 3.13
N TYR A 76 10.17 -1.82 3.87
CA TYR A 76 9.27 -1.34 4.92
C TYR A 76 9.98 -0.48 5.95
N SER A 77 11.12 -0.95 6.45
CA SER A 77 11.87 -0.26 7.50
C SER A 77 12.38 1.12 7.06
N PHE A 78 12.76 1.28 5.79
CA PHE A 78 13.18 2.59 5.27
C PHE A 78 11.99 3.47 4.93
N PHE A 79 11.03 2.96 4.17
CA PHE A 79 9.85 3.71 3.78
C PHE A 79 9.13 4.29 5.00
N THR A 80 8.80 3.47 6.00
CA THR A 80 8.05 3.95 7.17
C THR A 80 8.84 4.97 8.00
N ARG A 81 10.17 4.83 8.10
CA ARG A 81 11.02 5.84 8.77
C ARG A 81 10.95 7.18 8.06
N ASP A 82 11.05 7.17 6.74
CA ASP A 82 10.98 8.39 5.95
C ASP A 82 9.57 8.98 5.96
N ALA A 83 8.53 8.14 5.90
CA ALA A 83 7.13 8.59 5.91
C ALA A 83 6.78 9.27 7.24
N ILE A 84 7.14 8.66 8.37
CA ILE A 84 6.95 9.26 9.71
C ILE A 84 7.75 10.56 9.86
N ALA A 85 8.95 10.61 9.30
CA ALA A 85 9.79 11.81 9.30
C ALA A 85 9.36 12.86 8.25
N ASN A 86 8.32 12.60 7.46
CA ASN A 86 7.86 13.44 6.34
C ASN A 86 8.97 13.75 5.32
N ARG A 87 9.76 12.73 4.96
CA ARG A 87 10.90 12.82 4.01
C ARG A 87 10.68 12.06 2.71
N VAL A 88 9.50 11.47 2.51
CA VAL A 88 9.19 10.71 1.30
C VAL A 88 8.85 11.66 0.17
N ASN A 89 9.58 11.53 -0.96
CA ASN A 89 9.16 12.11 -2.23
C ASN A 89 8.27 11.09 -2.96
N TYR A 90 6.94 11.20 -2.78
CA TYR A 90 5.99 10.20 -3.30
C TYR A 90 5.98 10.12 -4.82
N GLN A 91 6.19 11.25 -5.51
CA GLN A 91 6.35 11.32 -6.97
C GLN A 91 7.44 10.35 -7.47
N ASP A 92 8.55 10.22 -6.74
CA ASP A 92 9.66 9.34 -7.13
C ASP A 92 9.41 7.86 -6.78
N ILE A 93 8.32 7.52 -6.11
CA ILE A 93 8.06 6.15 -5.61
C ILE A 93 6.92 5.51 -6.37
N VAL A 94 5.80 6.22 -6.56
CA VAL A 94 4.61 5.65 -7.19
C VAL A 94 4.86 5.19 -8.62
N SER A 95 4.18 4.12 -9.02
CA SER A 95 4.03 3.65 -10.40
C SER A 95 2.68 4.08 -10.99
N PRO A 96 2.51 4.00 -12.33
CA PRO A 96 1.20 4.21 -12.97
C PRO A 96 0.11 3.30 -12.40
N HIS A 97 0.43 2.03 -12.17
CA HIS A 97 -0.49 1.06 -11.56
C HIS A 97 -0.96 1.49 -10.17
N THR A 98 -0.04 1.97 -9.32
CA THR A 98 -0.38 2.53 -8.00
C THR A 98 -1.36 3.70 -8.12
N MET A 99 -1.20 4.56 -9.12
CA MET A 99 -2.13 5.67 -9.34
C MET A 99 -3.51 5.18 -9.81
N GLU A 100 -3.60 4.16 -10.64
CA GLU A 100 -4.89 3.54 -11.02
C GLU A 100 -5.61 2.95 -9.79
N VAL A 101 -4.88 2.23 -8.94
CA VAL A 101 -5.42 1.70 -7.68
C VAL A 101 -5.88 2.84 -6.76
N PHE A 102 -5.11 3.93 -6.68
CA PHE A 102 -5.49 5.10 -5.89
C PHE A 102 -6.78 5.76 -6.41
N GLU A 103 -6.94 5.91 -7.73
CA GLU A 103 -8.18 6.42 -8.34
C GLU A 103 -9.40 5.56 -7.96
N ALA A 104 -9.24 4.24 -7.91
CA ALA A 104 -10.27 3.33 -7.43
C ALA A 104 -10.54 3.47 -5.92
N LEU A 105 -9.49 3.56 -5.10
CA LEU A 105 -9.63 3.75 -3.65
C LEU A 105 -10.36 5.05 -3.30
N LYS A 106 -10.21 6.12 -4.09
CA LYS A 106 -10.96 7.38 -3.90
C LYS A 106 -12.48 7.22 -4.05
N GLN A 107 -12.95 6.16 -4.71
CA GLN A 107 -14.37 5.86 -4.82
C GLN A 107 -14.96 5.22 -3.56
N ASP A 108 -14.11 4.75 -2.64
CA ASP A 108 -14.54 4.28 -1.34
C ASP A 108 -14.88 5.48 -0.44
N LYS A 109 -16.18 5.73 -0.28
CA LYS A 109 -16.70 6.87 0.48
C LYS A 109 -16.46 6.76 1.98
N ASP A 110 -16.22 5.55 2.48
CA ASP A 110 -16.04 5.32 3.90
C ASP A 110 -14.56 5.43 4.29
N LEU A 111 -13.64 5.19 3.36
CA LEU A 111 -12.18 5.22 3.58
C LEU A 111 -11.63 6.63 3.90
N TRP A 112 -12.21 7.68 3.31
CA TRP A 112 -11.67 9.04 3.35
C TRP A 112 -12.59 10.01 4.10
N ASN A 113 -11.99 10.91 4.88
CA ASN A 113 -12.66 12.10 5.39
C ASN A 113 -12.79 13.17 4.29
N ALA A 114 -13.59 14.21 4.54
CA ALA A 114 -13.81 15.31 3.59
C ALA A 114 -12.53 16.11 3.24
N ASP A 115 -11.50 16.05 4.08
CA ASP A 115 -10.19 16.68 3.85
C ASP A 115 -9.18 15.72 3.21
N ASN A 116 -9.64 14.59 2.68
CA ASN A 116 -8.85 13.49 2.10
C ASN A 116 -7.92 12.77 3.09
N SER A 117 -8.02 13.04 4.39
CA SER A 117 -7.35 12.21 5.40
C SER A 117 -8.06 10.86 5.56
N ILE A 118 -7.37 9.89 6.16
CA ILE A 118 -7.95 8.57 6.45
C ILE A 118 -9.08 8.70 7.48
N ASN A 119 -10.22 8.08 7.18
CA ASN A 119 -11.23 7.79 8.18
C ASN A 119 -10.87 6.53 8.96
N TYR A 120 -10.25 6.68 10.13
CA TYR A 120 -9.87 5.53 10.97
C TYR A 120 -11.06 4.75 11.55
N ASN A 121 -12.30 5.25 11.40
CA ASN A 121 -13.52 4.53 11.75
C ASN A 121 -14.09 3.69 10.59
N ALA A 122 -13.48 3.73 9.40
CA ALA A 122 -13.86 2.90 8.27
C ALA A 122 -13.73 1.40 8.61
N ASP A 123 -14.58 0.57 8.00
CA ASP A 123 -14.63 -0.86 8.32
C ASP A 123 -13.31 -1.59 8.02
N ILE A 124 -12.58 -1.15 6.98
CA ILE A 124 -11.23 -1.66 6.72
C ILE A 124 -10.27 -1.39 7.89
N PHE A 125 -10.29 -0.21 8.52
CA PHE A 125 -9.40 0.10 9.65
C PHE A 125 -9.83 -0.61 10.93
N LYS A 126 -11.13 -0.84 11.14
CA LYS A 126 -11.61 -1.72 12.22
C LYS A 126 -11.10 -3.15 12.04
N CYS A 127 -11.21 -3.68 10.83
CA CYS A 127 -10.69 -5.02 10.51
C CYS A 127 -9.17 -5.09 10.71
N VAL A 128 -8.43 -4.16 10.09
CA VAL A 128 -6.97 -4.12 10.12
C VAL A 128 -6.44 -4.03 11.55
N SER A 129 -6.94 -3.08 12.34
CA SER A 129 -6.50 -2.90 13.72
C SER A 129 -6.86 -4.08 14.63
N SER A 130 -8.02 -4.71 14.40
CA SER A 130 -8.44 -5.89 15.17
C SER A 130 -7.54 -7.11 14.97
N ASN A 131 -6.82 -7.16 13.83
CA ASN A 131 -6.04 -8.31 13.41
C ASN A 131 -4.52 -8.09 13.41
N PHE A 132 -4.00 -6.98 13.95
CA PHE A 132 -2.56 -6.85 14.18
C PHE A 132 -2.04 -8.03 15.00
N LYS A 133 -0.91 -8.60 14.57
CA LYS A 133 -0.22 -9.67 15.30
C LYS A 133 0.37 -9.13 16.62
N ASN A 134 0.84 -7.89 16.61
CA ASN A 134 1.34 -7.23 17.82
C ASN A 134 0.17 -6.61 18.62
N LYS A 135 -0.09 -7.15 19.81
CA LYS A 135 -1.20 -6.71 20.67
C LYS A 135 -1.00 -5.35 21.33
N ASP A 136 0.23 -4.96 21.65
CA ASP A 136 0.50 -3.63 22.19
C ASP A 136 0.23 -2.54 21.15
N LEU A 137 0.60 -2.82 19.89
CA LEU A 137 0.33 -1.93 18.76
C LEU A 137 -1.18 -1.84 18.48
N GLN A 138 -1.89 -2.96 18.53
CA GLN A 138 -3.35 -3.01 18.44
C GLN A 138 -4.02 -2.15 19.51
N THR A 139 -3.65 -2.35 20.78
CA THR A 139 -4.20 -1.57 21.89
C THR A 139 -3.91 -0.08 21.72
N THR A 140 -2.70 0.27 21.29
CA THR A 140 -2.32 1.68 21.07
C THR A 140 -3.13 2.30 19.94
N PHE A 141 -3.27 1.60 18.80
CA PHE A 141 -4.10 2.06 17.68
C PHE A 141 -5.54 2.30 18.12
N ASN A 142 -6.16 1.30 18.77
CA ASN A 142 -7.55 1.37 19.19
C ASN A 142 -7.79 2.49 20.22
N ALA A 143 -6.85 2.69 21.15
CA ALA A 143 -6.92 3.79 22.11
C ALA A 143 -6.88 5.16 21.40
N LEU A 144 -5.98 5.34 20.45
CA LEU A 144 -5.87 6.58 19.67
C LEU A 144 -7.12 6.84 18.82
N VAL A 145 -7.68 5.82 18.18
CA VAL A 145 -8.93 5.96 17.40
C VAL A 145 -10.12 6.29 18.30
N SER A 146 -10.31 5.54 19.40
CA SER A 146 -11.44 5.75 20.32
C SER A 146 -11.45 7.13 21.00
N THR A 147 -10.27 7.73 21.17
CA THR A 147 -10.10 9.08 21.74
C THR A 147 -10.03 10.18 20.68
N ASN A 148 -10.33 9.85 19.42
CA ASN A 148 -10.25 10.76 18.26
C ASN A 148 -8.89 11.50 18.18
N SER A 149 -7.83 10.82 18.62
CA SER A 149 -6.47 11.35 18.71
C SER A 149 -5.52 10.66 17.74
N MET A 150 -6.03 9.77 16.89
CA MET A 150 -5.22 9.04 15.91
C MET A 150 -4.59 10.01 14.91
N ARG A 151 -3.26 9.96 14.85
CA ARG A 151 -2.43 10.70 13.89
C ARG A 151 -1.16 9.90 13.57
N PRO A 152 -0.61 10.02 12.35
CA PRO A 152 0.60 9.29 11.96
C PRO A 152 1.83 9.54 12.83
N ASP A 153 1.98 10.74 13.42
CA ASP A 153 3.09 11.07 14.32
C ASP A 153 2.99 10.32 15.66
N LEU A 154 1.77 10.26 16.23
CA LEU A 154 1.52 9.60 17.51
C LEU A 154 1.61 8.08 17.40
N PHE A 155 1.04 7.50 16.34
CA PHE A 155 1.11 6.05 16.11
C PHE A 155 2.43 5.60 15.47
N GLY A 156 3.12 6.49 14.75
CA GLY A 156 4.41 6.20 14.14
C GLY A 156 5.49 5.80 15.16
N ALA A 157 5.50 6.45 16.34
CA ALA A 157 6.46 6.18 17.39
C ALA A 157 6.44 4.72 17.93
N PRO A 158 5.27 4.13 18.27
CA PRO A 158 5.20 2.70 18.57
C PRO A 158 5.37 1.80 17.34
N LEU A 159 4.83 2.20 16.17
CA LEU A 159 4.90 1.41 14.93
C LEU A 159 6.34 1.12 14.48
N ILE A 160 7.22 2.12 14.54
CA ILE A 160 8.59 2.01 14.02
C ILE A 160 9.42 0.93 14.71
N LYS A 161 9.07 0.56 15.95
CA LYS A 161 9.72 -0.52 16.71
C LYS A 161 9.40 -1.90 16.14
N HIS A 162 8.27 -2.03 15.44
CA HIS A 162 7.73 -3.29 14.94
C HIS A 162 7.70 -3.37 13.41
N VAL A 163 7.92 -2.26 12.70
CA VAL A 163 7.80 -2.17 11.23
C VAL A 163 8.58 -3.25 10.45
N LYS A 164 9.71 -3.73 10.97
CA LYS A 164 10.45 -4.84 10.34
C LYS A 164 9.61 -6.11 10.21
N ASN A 165 8.56 -6.28 11.01
CA ASN A 165 7.65 -7.41 10.96
C ASN A 165 6.45 -7.16 10.03
N ALA A 166 6.35 -6.00 9.34
CA ALA A 166 5.20 -5.68 8.48
C ALA A 166 5.03 -6.67 7.32
N HIS A 167 6.14 -7.17 6.76
CA HIS A 167 6.08 -8.21 5.73
C HIS A 167 5.31 -9.47 6.18
N ASP A 168 5.39 -9.82 7.47
CA ASP A 168 4.69 -10.97 8.07
C ASP A 168 3.33 -10.59 8.67
N ASP A 169 3.18 -9.39 9.23
CA ASP A 169 1.93 -8.86 9.77
C ASP A 169 1.22 -8.04 8.69
N ARG A 170 0.44 -8.73 7.86
CA ARG A 170 -0.23 -8.18 6.67
C ARG A 170 -1.25 -7.10 6.99
N TYR A 171 -1.83 -7.12 8.18
CA TYR A 171 -2.72 -6.08 8.65
C TYR A 171 -1.93 -4.81 9.00
N MET A 172 -0.80 -4.94 9.72
CA MET A 172 0.12 -3.80 9.91
C MET A 172 0.66 -3.27 8.58
N ALA A 173 0.93 -4.16 7.63
CA ALA A 173 1.33 -3.82 6.26
C ALA A 173 0.26 -2.98 5.54
N ALA A 174 -1.00 -3.39 5.62
CA ALA A 174 -2.14 -2.68 5.04
C ALA A 174 -2.34 -1.29 5.70
N TYR A 175 -2.19 -1.18 7.02
CA TYR A 175 -2.19 0.12 7.69
C TYR A 175 -1.12 1.05 7.10
N ILE A 176 0.12 0.56 6.96
CA ILE A 176 1.24 1.36 6.41
C ILE A 176 0.93 1.78 4.97
N ALA A 177 0.43 0.87 4.14
CA ALA A 177 0.07 1.18 2.77
C ALA A 177 -1.03 2.25 2.69
N LEU A 178 -2.14 2.09 3.42
CA LEU A 178 -3.28 3.00 3.31
C LEU A 178 -2.96 4.39 3.90
N ASP A 179 -2.43 4.44 5.12
CA ASP A 179 -2.26 5.70 5.86
C ASP A 179 -0.95 6.42 5.53
N LEU A 180 0.17 5.70 5.44
CA LEU A 180 1.47 6.33 5.23
C LEU A 180 1.83 6.50 3.75
N PHE A 181 1.16 5.78 2.86
CA PHE A 181 1.40 5.83 1.41
C PHE A 181 0.21 6.42 0.65
N TYR A 182 -0.93 5.72 0.55
CA TYR A 182 -2.06 6.15 -0.28
C TYR A 182 -2.69 7.47 0.15
N ALA A 183 -2.83 7.72 1.46
CA ALA A 183 -3.34 9.01 1.96
C ALA A 183 -2.46 10.22 1.57
N ARG A 184 -1.20 9.97 1.19
CA ARG A 184 -0.27 11.02 0.73
C ARG A 184 -0.31 11.23 -0.78
N LEU A 185 -1.03 10.41 -1.53
CA LEU A 185 -1.05 10.49 -3.00
C LEU A 185 -2.00 11.56 -3.54
N PHE A 186 -2.89 12.13 -2.70
CA PHE A 186 -3.70 13.29 -3.10
C PHE A 186 -2.86 14.51 -3.51
N GLN A 187 -1.60 14.59 -3.08
CA GLN A 187 -0.67 15.67 -3.44
C GLN A 187 0.26 15.30 -4.62
N VAL A 188 0.10 14.12 -5.21
CA VAL A 188 0.89 13.65 -6.35
C VAL A 188 0.23 14.11 -7.65
N ASP A 189 1.03 14.70 -8.55
CA ASP A 189 0.59 15.04 -9.90
C ASP A 189 0.64 13.78 -10.78
N PRO A 190 -0.52 13.22 -11.18
CA PRO A 190 -0.57 11.98 -11.96
C PRO A 190 0.10 12.12 -13.33
N THR A 191 0.20 13.33 -13.89
CA THR A 191 0.82 13.54 -15.20
C THR A 191 2.34 13.36 -15.20
N THR A 192 2.94 13.36 -14.01
CA THR A 192 4.39 13.19 -13.81
C THR A 192 4.80 11.75 -13.53
N VAL A 193 3.83 10.86 -13.32
CA VAL A 193 4.08 9.46 -12.96
C VAL A 193 4.28 8.62 -14.22
N THR A 194 5.47 8.04 -14.37
CA THR A 194 5.83 7.18 -15.49
C THR A 194 6.38 5.85 -15.00
N GLU A 195 6.33 4.84 -15.87
CA GLU A 195 6.97 3.55 -15.59
C GLU A 195 8.47 3.74 -15.34
N LYS A 196 8.95 3.17 -14.24
CA LYS A 196 10.38 3.20 -13.93
C LYS A 196 11.04 2.01 -14.61
N PRO A 197 12.21 2.21 -15.25
CA PRO A 197 12.94 1.10 -15.83
C PRO A 197 13.27 0.07 -14.74
N GLU A 198 12.98 -1.19 -15.02
CA GLU A 198 13.40 -2.28 -14.13
C GLU A 198 14.92 -2.22 -13.98
N THR A 199 15.41 -2.20 -12.74
CA THR A 199 16.86 -2.26 -12.49
C THR A 199 17.37 -3.65 -12.83
N ASP A 200 17.86 -3.82 -14.06
CA ASP A 200 18.50 -5.04 -14.53
C ASP A 200 19.64 -5.46 -13.58
N LYS A 201 19.59 -6.71 -13.09
CA LYS A 201 20.65 -7.35 -12.30
C LYS A 201 21.89 -7.74 -13.12
N ALA A 202 22.06 -7.22 -14.33
CA ALA A 202 23.11 -7.62 -15.25
C ALA A 202 24.05 -6.46 -15.54
N ASN A 203 24.97 -6.14 -14.61
CA ASN A 203 26.30 -5.56 -14.88
C ASN A 203 27.11 -5.34 -13.58
N THR A 204 27.44 -6.42 -12.86
CA THR A 204 28.46 -6.37 -11.78
C THR A 204 29.57 -7.41 -11.97
N ASN A 205 29.73 -7.96 -13.17
CA ASN A 205 30.85 -8.85 -13.52
C ASN A 205 31.60 -8.35 -14.75
N LYS A 206 32.23 -7.18 -14.69
CA LYS A 206 33.30 -6.79 -15.63
C LYS A 206 34.12 -5.58 -15.15
N ALA A 207 34.69 -5.63 -13.95
CA ALA A 207 35.75 -4.70 -13.57
C ALA A 207 36.64 -5.16 -12.39
N VAL A 208 37.04 -6.43 -12.30
CA VAL A 208 38.27 -6.80 -11.58
C VAL A 208 38.88 -8.04 -12.23
N LYS A 209 39.87 -7.85 -13.11
CA LYS A 209 40.96 -8.80 -13.35
C LYS A 209 42.02 -8.10 -14.19
N GLY A 210 43.15 -7.78 -13.56
CA GLY A 210 44.33 -7.24 -14.24
C GLY A 210 45.15 -6.28 -13.39
N THR A 211 45.55 -6.67 -12.19
CA THR A 211 46.65 -6.02 -11.47
C THR A 211 47.93 -6.18 -12.32
N PRO A 212 48.68 -5.10 -12.64
CA PRO A 212 49.97 -5.24 -13.30
C PRO A 212 50.97 -5.89 -12.35
N GLN A 213 51.58 -6.97 -12.85
CA GLN A 213 52.61 -7.74 -12.19
C GLN A 213 53.90 -6.91 -12.11
N ASN A 214 54.50 -6.88 -10.91
CA ASN A 214 55.78 -6.25 -10.62
C ASN A 214 56.87 -6.62 -11.65
N VAL A 215 57.45 -5.61 -12.31
CA VAL A 215 58.73 -5.75 -13.01
C VAL A 215 59.83 -5.36 -12.04
N ILE A 216 60.64 -6.35 -11.67
CA ILE A 216 61.84 -6.22 -10.85
C ILE A 216 62.89 -5.43 -11.65
N LEU A 217 63.33 -4.30 -11.09
CA LEU A 217 64.50 -3.55 -11.52
C LEU A 217 65.76 -4.31 -11.11
N ASN A 218 66.46 -4.90 -12.08
CA ASN A 218 67.86 -5.30 -11.90
C ASN A 218 68.77 -4.11 -12.20
N SER A 219 69.35 -3.53 -11.16
CA SER A 219 70.53 -2.67 -11.26
C SER A 219 71.54 -3.11 -10.22
N GLU A 220 72.42 -4.04 -10.57
CA GLU A 220 73.71 -4.19 -9.89
C GLU A 220 74.80 -3.53 -10.72
N LYS A 221 75.58 -2.72 -10.03
CA LYS A 221 76.68 -1.88 -10.51
C LYS A 221 77.93 -2.36 -9.79
N LYS A 222 79.04 -2.48 -10.53
CA LYS A 222 80.45 -2.46 -10.11
C LYS A 222 81.03 -3.70 -9.39
N GLY A 223 81.86 -4.41 -10.15
CA GLY A 223 83.21 -4.85 -9.76
C GLY A 223 84.15 -4.44 -10.88
#